data_AF-A0A522Z2N3-F1
#
_entry.id   AF-A0A522Z2N3-F1
#
_cell.length_a   1.000
_cell.length_b   1.000
_cell.length_c   1.000
_cell.angle_alpha   90.00
_cell.angle_beta   90.00
_cell.angle_gamma   90.00
#
_symmetry.space_group_name_H-M   'P 1'
#
loop_
_entity.id
_entity.type
_entity.pdbx_description
1 polymer ?
#
loop_
_entity_poly.entity_id
_entity_poly.type
_entity_poly.pdbx_seq_one_letter_code
_entity_poly.pdbx_strand_id
1 'polypeptide(L)'
;MKQQEEVGDLFVTEKLLTLKLLPSGKSGSKVIRWFVDGAVVNNSAAAKDIAGLVNKLRGRSRVVRNLTLMTDRGAQQDISDSGLPAAVAKAGFNPLN
;
A
#
# COMPACT_ATOMS: atom_id res chain seq x y z
N MET A 1 -10.59 11.83 22.52
CA MET A 1 -11.07 11.91 21.13
C MET A 1 -11.11 10.51 20.54
N LYS A 2 -12.24 10.06 19.98
CA LYS A 2 -12.29 8.79 19.24
C LYS A 2 -11.48 8.97 17.95
N GLN A 3 -10.38 8.23 17.81
CA GLN A 3 -9.62 8.22 16.56
C GLN A 3 -10.50 7.62 15.47
N GLN A 4 -10.59 8.26 14.30
CA GLN A 4 -11.33 7.72 13.17
C GLN A 4 -10.45 6.73 12.43
N GLU A 5 -10.95 5.51 12.25
CA GLU A 5 -10.24 4.48 11.49
C GLU A 5 -10.45 4.67 9.99
N GLU A 6 -9.41 4.36 9.22
CA GLU A 6 -9.42 4.32 7.77
C GLU A 6 -8.86 2.99 7.28
N VAL A 7 -9.39 2.55 6.16
CA VAL A 7 -8.81 1.49 5.32
C VAL A 7 -8.22 2.13 4.08
N GLY A 8 -7.17 1.53 3.54
CA GLY A 8 -6.55 1.99 2.30
C GLY A 8 -6.56 0.94 1.21
N ASP A 9 -6.93 1.33 0.00
CA ASP A 9 -6.72 0.49 -1.18
C ASP A 9 -5.36 0.85 -1.77
N LEU A 10 -4.46 -0.13 -1.77
CA LEU A 10 -3.09 -0.02 -2.26
C LEU A 10 -2.97 -0.76 -3.59
N PHE A 11 -2.78 0.00 -4.66
CA PHE A 11 -2.60 -0.51 -6.02
C PHE A 11 -1.15 -0.34 -6.47
N VAL A 12 -0.55 -1.39 -7.01
CA VAL A 12 0.85 -1.38 -7.46
C VAL A 12 0.97 -1.84 -8.90
N THR A 13 1.68 -1.05 -9.69
CA THR A 13 2.19 -1.40 -11.02
C THR A 13 3.71 -1.45 -10.97
N GLU A 14 4.37 -1.87 -12.04
CA GLU A 14 5.84 -1.90 -12.10
C GLU A 14 6.50 -0.53 -11.87
N LYS A 15 5.76 0.56 -12.14
CA LYS A 15 6.31 1.93 -12.11
C LYS A 15 5.61 2.82 -11.09
N LEU A 16 4.44 2.43 -10.58
CA LEU A 16 3.60 3.29 -9.76
C LEU A 16 3.00 2.54 -8.57
N LEU A 17 3.10 3.16 -7.40
CA LEU A 17 2.30 2.84 -6.21
C LEU A 17 1.20 3.88 -6.10
N THR A 18 -0.05 3.47 -5.96
CA THR A 18 -1.21 4.33 -5.72
C THR A 18 -1.92 3.88 -4.44
N LEU A 19 -2.34 4.85 -3.64
CA LEU A 19 -3.09 4.62 -2.41
C LEU A 19 -4.34 5.48 -2.41
N LYS A 20 -5.48 4.89 -2.02
CA LYS A 20 -6.74 5.58 -1.78
C LYS A 20 -7.23 5.25 -0.36
N LEU A 21 -7.54 6.26 0.44
CA LEU A 21 -8.01 6.10 1.82
C LEU A 21 -9.53 6.30 1.88
N LEU A 22 -10.20 5.43 2.63
CA LEU A 22 -11.63 5.47 2.89
C LEU A 22 -11.89 5.59 4.40
N PRO A 23 -12.89 6.40 4.84
CA PRO A 23 -13.86 7.10 4.00
C PRO A 23 -13.42 8.51 3.55
N SER A 24 -12.20 8.99 3.85
CA SER A 24 -11.83 10.39 3.49
C SER A 24 -11.78 10.66 1.99
N GLY A 25 -11.67 9.62 1.16
CA GLY A 25 -11.55 9.75 -0.30
C GLY A 25 -10.20 10.29 -0.75
N LYS A 26 -9.25 10.49 0.16
CA LYS A 26 -7.92 11.00 -0.19
C LYS A 26 -7.14 9.95 -0.97
N SER A 27 -6.48 10.37 -2.03
CA SER A 27 -5.63 9.49 -2.82
C SER A 27 -4.30 10.14 -3.18
N GLY A 28 -3.31 9.32 -3.50
CA GLY A 28 -2.02 9.78 -3.97
C GLY A 28 -1.25 8.65 -4.64
N SER A 29 -0.28 9.04 -5.46
CA SER A 29 0.58 8.10 -6.17
C SER A 29 2.06 8.45 -5.99
N LYS A 30 2.91 7.46 -6.16
CA LYS A 30 4.37 7.57 -6.09
C LYS A 30 5.00 6.70 -7.16
N VAL A 31 5.98 7.23 -7.89
CA VAL A 31 6.82 6.43 -8.80
C VAL A 31 7.71 5.51 -7.97
N ILE A 32 7.76 4.23 -8.36
CA ILE A 32 8.53 3.19 -7.67
C ILE A 32 9.47 2.47 -8.63
N ARG A 33 10.40 1.71 -8.07
CA ARG A 33 11.35 0.85 -8.80
C ARG A 33 11.59 -0.51 -8.13
N TRP A 34 10.80 -0.81 -7.11
CA TRP A 34 10.97 -1.99 -6.27
C TRP A 34 9.96 -3.09 -6.59
N PHE A 35 9.06 -2.89 -7.55
CA PHE A 35 8.11 -3.90 -8.03
C PHE A 35 8.42 -4.18 -9.50
N VAL A 36 8.94 -5.37 -9.82
CA VAL A 36 9.43 -5.73 -11.15
C VAL A 36 8.97 -7.14 -11.48
N ASP A 37 8.41 -7.34 -12.67
CA ASP A 37 7.90 -8.63 -13.12
C ASP A 37 6.92 -9.27 -12.10
N GLY A 38 6.12 -8.41 -11.46
CA GLY A 38 5.14 -8.82 -10.45
C GLY A 38 5.70 -9.06 -9.05
N ALA A 39 7.00 -8.90 -8.81
CA ALA A 39 7.61 -9.20 -7.51
C ALA A 39 8.27 -7.97 -6.86
N VAL A 40 8.21 -7.91 -5.53
CA VAL A 40 8.93 -6.92 -4.73
C VAL A 40 10.41 -7.30 -4.66
N VAL A 41 11.25 -6.60 -5.43
CA VAL A 41 12.71 -6.80 -5.45
C VAL A 41 13.44 -6.07 -4.31
N ASN A 42 12.79 -5.11 -3.66
CA ASN A 42 13.34 -4.40 -2.49
C ASN A 42 12.27 -4.07 -1.45
N ASN A 43 12.12 -4.97 -0.48
CA ASN A 43 11.14 -4.85 0.60
C ASN A 43 11.33 -3.60 1.48
N SER A 44 12.57 -3.16 1.72
CA SER A 44 12.82 -1.99 2.56
C SER A 44 12.43 -0.68 1.86
N ALA A 45 12.72 -0.56 0.56
CA ALA A 45 12.29 0.57 -0.25
C ALA A 45 10.75 0.60 -0.36
N ALA A 46 10.14 -0.56 -0.61
CA ALA A 46 8.69 -0.71 -0.66
C ALA A 46 8.03 -0.25 0.64
N ALA A 47 8.46 -0.79 1.78
CA ALA A 47 7.90 -0.43 3.08
C ALA A 47 8.00 1.07 3.38
N LYS A 48 9.15 1.68 3.07
CA LYS A 48 9.38 3.12 3.25
C LYS A 48 8.44 3.96 2.39
N ASP A 49 8.24 3.57 1.13
CA ASP A 49 7.38 4.29 0.20
C ASP A 49 5.90 4.18 0.58
N ILE A 50 5.46 3.00 0.99
CA ILE A 50 4.10 2.73 1.47
C ILE A 50 3.82 3.57 2.73
N ALA A 51 4.66 3.47 3.75
CA ALA A 51 4.51 4.25 4.99
C ALA A 51 4.56 5.76 4.72
N GLY A 52 5.46 6.21 3.85
CA GLY A 52 5.56 7.61 3.45
C GLY A 52 4.28 8.12 2.78
N LEU A 53 3.69 7.33 1.88
CA LEU A 53 2.46 7.71 1.18
C LEU A 53 1.24 7.72 2.12
N VAL A 54 1.10 6.71 2.98
CA VAL A 54 0.04 6.68 4.01
C VAL A 54 0.16 7.89 4.94
N ASN A 55 1.36 8.18 5.45
CA ASN A 55 1.59 9.31 6.35
C ASN A 55 1.29 10.67 5.70
N LYS A 56 1.57 10.81 4.41
CA LYS A 56 1.25 12.01 3.63
C LYS A 56 -0.25 12.20 3.46
N LEU A 57 -1.00 11.12 3.23
CA LEU A 57 -2.43 11.19 2.94
C LEU A 57 -3.29 11.24 4.20
N ARG A 58 -2.95 10.47 5.25
CA ARG A 58 -3.78 10.36 6.46
C ARG A 58 -3.98 11.72 7.13
N GLY A 59 -5.19 11.96 7.63
CA GLY A 59 -5.46 13.13 8.48
C GLY A 59 -4.81 12.98 9.86
N ARG A 60 -4.49 14.10 10.53
CA ARG A 60 -3.86 14.10 11.88
C ARG A 60 -4.68 13.35 12.95
N SER A 61 -5.99 13.24 12.77
CA SER A 61 -6.93 12.55 13.68
C SER A 61 -7.35 11.15 13.21
N ARG A 62 -6.73 10.62 12.15
CA ARG A 62 -7.09 9.35 11.52
C ARG A 62 -5.99 8.32 11.62
N VAL A 63 -6.39 7.06 11.76
CA VAL A 63 -5.48 5.92 11.81
C VAL A 63 -5.77 4.97 10.66
N VAL A 64 -4.74 4.65 9.89
CA VAL A 64 -4.79 3.62 8.85
C VAL A 64 -4.08 2.39 9.39
N ARG A 65 -4.78 1.26 9.50
CA ARG A 65 -4.18 -0.01 9.92
C ARG A 65 -4.19 -1.05 8.84
N ASN A 66 -5.25 -1.11 8.04
CA ASN A 66 -5.46 -2.18 7.08
C ASN A 66 -5.36 -1.64 5.65
N LEU A 67 -4.69 -2.39 4.78
CA LEU A 67 -4.53 -2.06 3.37
C LEU A 67 -4.99 -3.23 2.49
N THR A 68 -5.99 -2.99 1.64
CA THR A 68 -6.38 -3.91 0.56
C THR A 68 -5.33 -3.84 -0.54
N LEU A 69 -4.83 -4.97 -1.01
CA LEU A 69 -3.75 -5.02 -1.98
C LEU A 69 -4.26 -5.36 -3.38
N MET A 70 -3.75 -4.68 -4.40
CA MET A 70 -4.09 -4.91 -5.80
C MET A 70 -2.87 -4.65 -6.69
N THR A 71 -2.79 -5.37 -7.82
CA THR A 71 -1.74 -5.17 -8.83
C THR A 71 -2.31 -5.11 -10.25
N ASP A 72 -1.58 -4.51 -11.18
CA ASP A 72 -1.95 -4.47 -12.61
C ASP A 72 -1.82 -5.81 -13.33
N ARG A 73 -1.22 -6.82 -12.69
CA ARG A 73 -1.14 -8.19 -13.21
C ARG A 73 -2.46 -8.96 -13.10
N GLY A 74 -3.49 -8.38 -12.46
CA GLY A 74 -4.83 -8.94 -12.38
C GLY A 74 -4.86 -10.35 -11.78
N ALA A 75 -5.73 -11.22 -12.30
CA ALA A 75 -5.85 -12.61 -11.86
C ALA A 75 -4.66 -13.52 -12.26
N GLN A 76 -3.65 -12.99 -12.97
CA GLN A 76 -2.51 -13.80 -13.42
C GLN A 76 -1.46 -14.01 -12.32
N GLN A 77 -1.59 -13.35 -11.18
CA GLN A 77 -0.61 -13.43 -10.11
C GLN A 77 -1.25 -13.51 -8.74
N ASP A 78 -0.80 -14.47 -7.93
CA ASP A 78 -1.13 -14.50 -6.50
C ASP A 78 -0.38 -13.35 -5.80
N ILE A 79 -1.14 -12.44 -5.20
CA ILE A 79 -0.60 -11.32 -4.43
C ILE A 79 0.26 -11.83 -3.27
N SER A 80 -0.06 -13.00 -2.72
CA SER A 80 0.71 -13.64 -1.65
C SER A 80 2.17 -13.87 -2.05
N ASP A 81 2.40 -14.24 -3.31
CA ASP A 81 3.73 -14.56 -3.85
C ASP A 81 4.48 -13.32 -4.37
N SER A 82 3.81 -12.18 -4.49
CA SER A 82 4.41 -10.93 -5.00
C SER A 82 5.38 -10.27 -4.02
N GLY A 83 5.36 -10.66 -2.74
CA GLY A 83 6.10 -9.99 -1.66
C GLY A 83 5.48 -8.65 -1.22
N LEU A 84 4.38 -8.19 -1.83
CA LEU A 84 3.65 -7.01 -1.39
C LEU A 84 3.09 -7.14 0.04
N PRO A 85 2.47 -8.27 0.45
CA PRO A 85 2.01 -8.42 1.82
C PRO A 85 3.13 -8.25 2.85
N ALA A 86 4.33 -8.77 2.55
CA ALA A 86 5.50 -8.63 3.40
C ALA A 86 5.98 -7.17 3.49
N ALA A 87 6.00 -6.44 2.37
CA ALA A 87 6.35 -5.02 2.34
C ALA A 87 5.35 -4.16 3.13
N VAL A 88 4.05 -4.48 3.04
CA VAL A 88 2.96 -3.80 3.75
C VAL A 88 3.04 -4.06 5.26
N ALA A 89 3.23 -5.32 5.66
CA ALA A 89 3.47 -5.71 7.05
C ALA A 89 4.70 -4.98 7.60
N LYS A 90 5.79 -4.94 6.84
CA LYS A 90 7.03 -4.23 7.19
C LYS A 90 6.84 -2.71 7.31
N ALA A 91 5.90 -2.12 6.57
CA ALA A 91 5.52 -0.72 6.69
C ALA A 91 4.68 -0.42 7.95
N GLY A 92 4.26 -1.46 8.69
CA GLY A 92 3.46 -1.34 9.91
C GLY A 92 1.95 -1.38 9.66
N PHE A 93 1.50 -1.91 8.53
CA PHE A 93 0.09 -2.07 8.18
C PHE A 93 -0.27 -3.54 7.99
N ASN A 94 -1.53 -3.89 8.21
CA ASN A 94 -2.05 -5.22 7.97
C ASN A 94 -2.50 -5.34 6.51
N PRO A 95 -1.95 -6.28 5.73
CA PRO A 95 -2.48 -6.58 4.42
C PRO A 95 -3.86 -7.23 4.56
N LEU A 96 -4.79 -6.81 3.71
CA LEU A 96 -6.08 -7.48 3.49
C LEU A 96 -6.04 -8.14 2.11
N ASN A 97 -6.41 -9.42 2.09
CA ASN A 97 -6.56 -10.22 0.88
C ASN A 97 -7.96 -10.08 0.30
#